data_AF-A0A3B9L9M8-F1
#
_entry.id   AF-A0A3B9L9M8-F1
#
_cell.length_a   1.000
_cell.length_b   1.000
_cell.length_c   1.000
_cell.angle_alpha   90.00
_cell.angle_beta   90.00
_cell.angle_gamma   90.00
#
_symmetry.space_group_name_H-M   'P 1'
#
loop_
_entity.id
_entity.type
_entity.pdbx_description
1 polymer ?
#
loop_
_entity_poly.entity_id
_entity_poly.type
_entity_poly.pdbx_seq_one_letter_code
_entity_poly.pdbx_strand_id
1 'polypeptide(L)' 'EQFDVIFCRNVMIYFDKPTQTKILDKFVPLMKSNSLLFAGHSENFLYVSNALQLLGKTVYQLKSNQQSSRVIALKGGGKV' A
#
# COMPACT_ATOMS: atom_id res chain seq x y z
N GLU A 1 -14.77 -11.54 -3.96
CA GLU A 1 -15.04 -10.71 -2.75
C GLU A 1 -13.76 -10.04 -2.27
N GLN A 2 -13.87 -8.98 -1.46
CA GLN A 2 -12.72 -8.24 -0.89
C GLN A 2 -12.65 -8.46 0.62
N PHE A 3 -11.43 -8.44 1.17
CA PHE A 3 -11.14 -8.66 2.59
C PHE A 3 -10.87 -7.35 3.33
N ASP A 4 -11.31 -7.31 4.59
CA ASP A 4 -10.96 -6.25 5.53
C ASP A 4 -9.55 -6.46 6.11
N VAL A 5 -9.10 -7.72 6.22
CA VAL A 5 -7.79 -8.08 6.78
C VAL A 5 -7.20 -9.27 6.03
N ILE A 6 -5.90 -9.20 5.73
CA ILE A 6 -5.10 -10.31 5.19
C ILE A 6 -3.93 -10.58 6.13
N PHE A 7 -3.74 -11.85 6.51
CA PHE A 7 -2.55 -12.30 7.22
C PHE A 7 -1.66 -13.08 6.24
N CYS A 8 -0.46 -12.55 5.99
CA CYS A 8 0.54 -13.21 5.16
C CYS A 8 1.88 -13.15 5.90
N ARG A 9 1.96 -13.91 7.01
CA ARG A 9 3.09 -13.87 7.94
C ARG A 9 3.97 -15.11 7.78
N ASN A 10 5.29 -14.89 7.77
CA ASN A 10 6.30 -15.95 7.80
C ASN A 10 6.29 -16.89 6.58
N VAL A 11 5.69 -16.45 5.47
CA VAL A 11 5.56 -17.24 4.24
C VAL A 11 6.26 -16.56 3.05
N MET A 12 6.33 -15.24 3.04
CA MET A 12 6.95 -14.48 1.94
C MET A 12 8.46 -14.67 1.90
N ILE A 13 9.07 -15.05 3.03
CA ILE A 13 10.51 -15.33 3.17
C ILE A 13 10.99 -16.52 2.32
N TYR A 14 10.09 -17.39 1.87
CA TYR A 14 10.45 -18.56 1.04
C TYR A 14 10.47 -18.27 -0.46
N PHE A 15 10.06 -17.06 -0.86
CA PHE A 15 9.94 -16.67 -2.26
C PHE A 15 10.96 -15.60 -2.63
N ASP A 16 11.41 -15.63 -3.89
CA ASP A 16 12.24 -14.56 -4.44
C ASP A 16 11.44 -13.25 -4.61
N LYS A 17 12.14 -12.13 -4.84
CA LYS A 17 11.50 -10.82 -4.97
C LYS A 17 10.46 -10.76 -6.12
N PRO A 18 10.74 -11.29 -7.33
CA PRO A 18 9.75 -11.34 -8.40
C PRO A 18 8.48 -12.10 -8.00
N THR A 19 8.61 -13.23 -7.29
CA THR A 19 7.46 -14.01 -6.82
C THR A 19 6.70 -13.29 -5.72
N GLN A 20 7.40 -12.65 -4.78
CA GLN A 20 6.77 -11.81 -3.76
C GLN A 20 5.93 -10.69 -4.40
N THR A 21 6.45 -10.01 -5.43
CA THR A 21 5.70 -8.98 -6.17
C THR A 21 4.43 -9.55 -6.80
N LYS A 22 4.52 -10.68 -7.52
CA LYS A 22 3.36 -11.35 -8.11
C LYS A 22 2.30 -11.75 -7.10
N ILE A 23 2.70 -12.14 -5.88
CA ILE A 23 1.77 -12.46 -4.79
C ILE A 23 1.06 -11.20 -4.30
N LEU A 24 1.82 -10.12 -4.04
CA LEU A 24 1.23 -8.86 -3.57
C LEU A 24 0.31 -8.22 -4.63
N ASP A 25 0.65 -8.33 -5.92
CA ASP A 25 -0.20 -7.84 -7.01
C ASP A 25 -1.56 -8.57 -7.06
N LYS A 26 -1.61 -9.82 -6.59
CA LYS A 26 -2.86 -10.57 -6.42
C LYS A 26 -3.62 -10.17 -5.15
N PHE A 27 -2.94 -9.70 -4.11
CA PHE A 27 -3.59 -9.25 -2.88
C PHE A 27 -4.25 -7.88 -3.03
N VAL A 28 -3.60 -6.93 -3.71
CA VAL A 28 -4.11 -5.56 -3.89
C VAL A 28 -5.57 -5.48 -4.37
N PRO A 29 -6.03 -6.22 -5.41
CA PRO A 29 -7.43 -6.17 -5.85
C PRO A 29 -8.40 -6.86 -4.87
N LEU A 30 -7.90 -7.67 -3.94
CA LEU A 30 -8.69 -8.32 -2.89
C LEU A 30 -8.78 -7.47 -1.62
N MET A 31 -8.07 -6.35 -1.55
CA MET A 31 -8.00 -5.47 -0.39
C MET A 31 -9.02 -4.33 -0.50
N LYS A 32 -9.91 -4.20 0.50
CA LYS A 32 -10.75 -3.00 0.63
C LYS A 32 -9.89 -1.76 0.88
N SER A 33 -10.44 -0.56 0.64
CA SER A 33 -9.72 0.72 0.79
C SER A 33 -9.06 0.93 2.16
N ASN A 34 -9.68 0.43 3.24
CA ASN A 34 -9.17 0.54 4.62
C ASN A 34 -8.65 -0.80 5.17
N SER A 35 -8.33 -1.75 4.29
CA SER A 35 -7.89 -3.07 4.72
C SER A 35 -6.46 -3.08 5.25
N LEU A 36 -6.18 -4.07 6.11
CA LEU A 36 -4.87 -4.28 6.72
C LEU A 36 -4.22 -5.56 6.20
N LEU A 37 -2.94 -5.48 5.87
CA LEU A 37 -2.08 -6.62 5.55
C LEU A 37 -1.02 -6.77 6.65
N PHE A 38 -1.05 -7.92 7.34
CA PHE A 38 -0.10 -8.25 8.39
C PHE A 38 1.01 -9.16 7.85
N ALA A 39 2.26 -8.70 7.97
CA ALA A 39 3.45 -9.48 7.65
C ALA A 39 4.17 -10.00 8.91
N GLY A 40 5.05 -10.98 8.73
CA GLY A 40 5.97 -11.47 9.74
C GLY A 40 7.11 -10.48 10.01
N HIS A 41 7.78 -10.66 11.15
CA HIS A 41 8.82 -9.72 11.63
C HIS A 41 10.00 -9.53 10.67
N SER A 42 10.30 -10.55 9.85
CA SER A 42 11.39 -10.52 8.87
C SER A 42 10.96 -10.06 7.47
N GLU A 43 9.70 -9.67 7.28
CA GLU A 43 9.11 -9.39 5.97
C GLU A 43 8.89 -7.89 5.77
N ASN A 44 9.47 -7.34 4.69
CA ASN A 44 9.34 -5.93 4.32
C ASN A 44 8.80 -5.79 2.88
N PHE A 45 7.59 -5.22 2.77
CA PHE A 45 6.87 -5.09 1.49
C PHE A 45 7.04 -3.72 0.81
N LEU A 46 7.66 -2.73 1.46
CA LEU A 46 7.86 -1.39 0.87
C LEU A 46 8.73 -1.42 -0.39
N TYR A 47 9.66 -2.39 -0.48
CA TYR A 47 10.53 -2.58 -1.65
C TYR A 47 9.93 -3.51 -2.71
N VAL A 48 8.75 -4.08 -2.44
CA VAL A 48 8.15 -5.14 -3.28
C VAL A 48 6.90 -4.64 -4.00
N SER A 49 6.13 -3.73 -3.37
CA SER A 49 4.92 -3.16 -3.97
C SER A 49 4.82 -1.65 -3.71
N ASN A 50 4.57 -0.90 -4.79
CA ASN A 50 4.30 0.54 -4.70
C ASN A 50 2.90 0.87 -4.20
N ALA A 51 1.98 -0.11 -4.17
CA ALA A 51 0.59 0.09 -3.76
C ALA A 51 0.40 0.09 -2.24
N LEU A 52 1.37 -0.39 -1.47
CA LEU A 52 1.28 -0.55 -0.03
C LEU A 52 2.07 0.53 0.71
N GLN A 53 1.54 0.99 1.83
CA GLN A 53 2.22 1.85 2.80
C GLN A 53 2.30 1.16 4.16
N LEU A 54 3.40 1.35 4.87
CA LEU A 54 3.62 0.81 6.21
C LEU A 54 2.94 1.71 7.25
N LEU A 55 2.10 1.11 8.11
CA LEU A 55 1.51 1.77 9.27
C LEU A 55 2.36 1.61 10.54
N GLY A 56 3.17 0.56 10.59
CA GLY A 56 4.04 0.22 11.73
C GLY A 56 3.96 -1.26 12.08
N LYS A 57 4.93 -1.78 12.84
CA LYS A 57 4.98 -3.20 13.32
C LYS A 57 4.57 -4.23 12.25
N THR A 58 5.14 -4.11 11.05
CA THR A 58 4.86 -4.99 9.89
C THR A 58 3.39 -5.06 9.46
N VAL A 59 2.62 -3.99 9.71
CA VAL A 59 1.25 -3.80 9.23
C VAL A 59 1.22 -2.79 8.09
N TYR A 60 0.55 -3.15 7.00
CA TYR A 60 0.45 -2.35 5.79
C TYR A 60 -1.01 -2.07 5.43
N GLN A 61 -1.24 -0.98 4.71
CA GLN A 61 -2.53 -0.69 4.07
C GLN A 61 -2.31 -0.25 2.62
N LEU A 62 -3.37 -0.20 1.82
CA LEU A 62 -3.31 0.43 0.51
C LEU A 62 -2.93 1.91 0.64
N LYS A 63 -2.11 2.41 -0.28
CA LYS A 63 -1.90 3.85 -0.42
C LYS A 63 -3.21 4.49 -0.85
N SER A 64 -3.69 5.44 -0.05
CA SER A 64 -4.77 6.32 -0.51
C SER A 64 -4.26 7.08 -1.72
N ASN A 65 -5.00 7.05 -2.83
CA ASN A 65 -4.64 7.76 -4.07
C ASN A 65 -4.82 9.28 -3.88
N GLN A 66 -3.97 9.89 -3.05
CA GLN A 66 -3.99 11.32 -2.71
C GLN A 66 -3.09 12.07 -3.71
N GLN A 67 -3.51 12.11 -4.98
CA GLN A 67 -2.91 13.01 -5.98
C GLN A 67 -3.89 13.36 -7.10
N SER A 68 -4.74 14.36 -6.84
CA SER A 68 -5.01 15.51 -7.74
C SER A 68 -6.15 16.38 -7.15
N SER A 69 -5.90 17.15 -6.08
CA SER A 69 -6.80 18.22 -5.60
C SER A 69 -6.12 19.11 -4.55
N ARG A 70 -4.96 19.72 -4.84
CA ARG A 70 -4.45 20.88 -4.07
C ARG A 70 -3.79 21.99 -4.91
N VAL A 71 -3.99 21.99 -6.24
CA VAL A 71 -3.60 23.14 -7.08
C VAL A 71 -4.84 23.71 -7.76
N ILE A 72 -5.73 24.34 -7.00
CA ILE A 72 -6.73 25.26 -7.54
C ILE A 72 -6.80 26.48 -6.59
N ALA A 73 -6.41 27.65 -7.13
CA ALA A 73 -6.61 29.03 -6.63
C ALA A 73 -6.05 29.36 -5.22
N LEU A 74 -5.19 30.37 -5.04
CA LEU A 74 -5.43 31.78 -5.35
C LEU A 74 -4.14 32.47 -5.83
N LYS A 75 -4.06 32.82 -7.12
CA LYS A 75 -3.24 33.93 -7.60
C LYS A 75 -4.21 35.00 -8.10
N GLY A 76 -4.81 35.71 -7.15
CA GLY A 76 -5.70 36.84 -7.38
C GLY A 76 -4.98 38.15 -7.07
N GLY A 77 -5.07 39.10 -8.02
CA GLY A 77 -4.68 40.50 -7.88
C GLY A 77 -3.23 40.77 -8.31
N GLY A 78 -2.91 41.45 -9.42
CA GLY A 78 -3.65 42.52 -10.09
C GLY A 78 -3.12 43.86 -9.60
N LYS A 79 -2.37 44.54 -10.49
CA LYS A 79 -1.95 45.96 -10.48
C LYS A 79 -2.73 46.87 -9.52
N VAL A 80 -1.99 47.60 -8.68
CA VAL A 80 -1.95 49.09 -8.61
C VAL A 80 -0.55 49.51 -8.15
#